data_AF-A0A0D8L516-F1
#
_entry.id   AF-A0A0D8L516-F1
#
_cell.length_a   1.000
_cell.length_b   1.000
_cell.length_c   1.000
_cell.angle_alpha   90.00
_cell.angle_beta   90.00
_cell.angle_gamma   90.00
#
_symmetry.space_group_name_H-M   'P 1'
#
loop_
_entity.id
_entity.type
_entity.pdbx_description
1 polymer ?
#
loop_
_entity_poly.entity_id
_entity_poly.type
_entity_poly.pdbx_seq_one_letter_code
_entity_poly.pdbx_strand_id
1 'polypeptide(L)'
;MDNVLIENGILKGYMQDKLNARLMGVDPTGNGRRESYAHLPMPRMTNTYMLAGESSPEAIIASVKNGLYAPNFGGGQVDITSGKFVFSTSEAYLIENGKITKPVKGATLIGSGIEAMQQVSMVGNDLKLDKGVGVCGKEGQSVPVGVGQPTLKLDSITVGGTA
;
A
#
# COMPACT_ATOMS: atom_id res chain seq x y z
N MET A 1 6.01 11.30 -16.22
CA MET A 1 6.94 11.65 -15.13
C MET A 1 6.76 10.58 -14.08
N ASP A 2 7.83 9.86 -13.74
CA ASP A 2 7.81 8.78 -12.75
C ASP A 2 8.68 9.22 -11.56
N ASN A 3 8.12 9.15 -10.35
CA ASN A 3 8.76 9.67 -9.14
C ASN A 3 9.07 8.49 -8.21
N VAL A 4 10.35 8.09 -8.15
CA VAL A 4 10.80 7.05 -7.23
C VAL A 4 10.83 7.60 -5.81
N LEU A 5 9.92 7.13 -4.95
CA LEU A 5 9.83 7.58 -3.56
C LEU A 5 10.75 6.79 -2.63
N ILE A 6 10.85 5.48 -2.87
CA ILE A 6 11.71 4.55 -2.11
C ILE A 6 12.43 3.68 -3.14
N GLU A 7 13.75 3.61 -3.04
CA GLU A 7 14.59 2.76 -3.88
C GLU A 7 15.41 1.83 -3.00
N ASN A 8 15.25 0.51 -3.19
CA ASN A 8 15.97 -0.51 -2.41
C ASN A 8 15.87 -0.29 -0.89
N GLY A 9 14.66 0.07 -0.43
CA GLY A 9 14.38 0.35 0.98
C GLY A 9 14.83 1.74 1.48
N ILE A 10 15.47 2.55 0.63
CA ILE A 10 15.96 3.88 1.00
C ILE A 10 14.99 4.96 0.50
N LEU A 11 14.55 5.83 1.41
CA LEU A 11 13.73 6.99 1.07
C LEU A 11 14.51 7.95 0.16
N LYS A 12 13.94 8.29 -1.00
CA LYS A 12 14.55 9.17 -2.01
C LYS A 12 13.97 10.57 -2.03
N GLY A 13 12.72 10.73 -1.63
CA GLY A 13 12.07 12.04 -1.63
C GLY A 13 10.58 11.95 -1.32
N TYR A 14 9.94 13.10 -1.51
CA TYR A 14 8.52 13.29 -1.21
C TYR A 14 7.76 13.77 -2.46
N MET A 15 6.46 13.49 -2.49
CA MET A 15 5.56 14.08 -3.46
C MET A 15 5.30 15.56 -3.11
N GLN A 16 5.37 16.43 -4.10
CA GLN A 16 5.30 17.88 -3.93
C GLN A 16 4.19 18.53 -4.77
N ASP A 17 3.61 19.59 -4.21
CA ASP A 17 2.95 20.65 -4.96
C ASP A 17 3.91 21.85 -5.11
N LYS A 18 3.48 22.92 -5.80
CA LYS A 18 4.35 24.09 -6.01
C LYS A 18 4.69 24.83 -4.71
N LEU A 19 3.77 24.87 -3.74
CA LEU A 19 3.96 25.61 -2.49
C LEU A 19 5.00 24.90 -1.62
N ASN A 20 4.83 23.60 -1.39
CA ASN A 20 5.71 22.79 -0.54
C ASN A 20 7.07 22.57 -1.20
N ALA A 21 7.12 22.37 -2.52
CA ALA A 21 8.39 22.32 -3.27
C ALA A 21 9.25 23.56 -2.97
N ARG A 22 8.65 24.76 -3.06
CA ARG A 22 9.34 26.02 -2.77
C ARG A 22 9.79 26.11 -1.32
N LEU A 23 8.95 25.75 -0.36
CA LEU A 23 9.28 25.81 1.08
C LEU A 23 10.41 24.84 1.45
N MET A 24 10.49 23.69 0.77
CA MET A 24 11.52 22.68 1.00
C MET A 24 12.78 22.86 0.13
N GLY A 25 12.79 23.85 -0.78
CA GLY A 25 13.91 24.10 -1.68
C GLY A 25 14.14 22.99 -2.71
N VAL A 26 13.07 22.33 -3.17
CA VAL A 26 13.10 21.23 -4.15
C VAL A 26 12.19 21.53 -5.34
N ASP A 27 12.28 20.71 -6.39
CA ASP A 27 11.44 20.86 -7.57
C ASP A 27 10.02 20.27 -7.39
N PRO A 28 9.00 20.82 -8.08
CA PRO A 28 7.66 20.23 -8.11
C PRO A 28 7.65 18.86 -8.80
N THR A 29 6.91 17.90 -8.25
CA THR A 29 6.89 16.50 -8.74
C THR A 29 5.62 16.15 -9.55
N GLY A 30 4.75 17.13 -9.83
CA GLY A 30 3.46 16.90 -10.50
C GLY A 30 2.36 16.33 -9.59
N ASN A 31 2.52 16.41 -8.26
CA ASN A 31 1.58 15.86 -7.29
C ASN A 31 0.62 16.90 -6.68
N GLY A 32 0.63 18.16 -7.13
CA GLY A 32 -0.31 19.18 -6.69
C GLY A 32 -1.71 18.98 -7.26
N ARG A 33 -2.61 18.30 -6.53
CA ARG A 33 -3.97 17.99 -6.99
C ARG A 33 -5.01 18.66 -6.08
N ARG A 34 -6.14 19.03 -6.66
CA ARG A 34 -7.35 19.53 -6.00
C ARG A 34 -8.57 18.75 -6.52
N GLU A 35 -9.59 18.62 -5.69
CA GLU A 35 -10.86 17.97 -6.11
C GLU A 35 -11.60 18.81 -7.16
N SER A 36 -11.70 20.12 -6.95
CA SER A 36 -12.43 21.02 -7.83
C SER A 36 -11.93 22.46 -7.71
N TYR A 37 -12.49 23.37 -8.51
CA TYR A 37 -12.21 24.81 -8.46
C TYR A 37 -12.51 25.45 -7.09
N ALA A 38 -13.29 24.78 -6.23
CA ALA A 38 -13.66 25.26 -4.90
C ALA A 38 -12.64 24.90 -3.79
N HIS A 39 -11.62 24.07 -4.07
CA HIS A 39 -10.72 23.53 -3.06
C HIS A 39 -9.25 23.84 -3.32
N LEU A 40 -8.42 24.14 -2.31
CA LEU A 40 -6.99 24.39 -2.56
C LEU A 40 -6.26 23.11 -3.01
N PRO A 41 -5.28 23.20 -3.94
CA PRO A 41 -4.41 22.07 -4.27
C PRO A 41 -3.44 21.76 -3.12
N MET A 42 -3.05 20.49 -3.02
CA MET A 42 -2.03 20.02 -2.08
C MET A 42 -1.29 18.79 -2.66
N PRO A 43 -0.18 18.32 -2.06
CA PRO A 43 0.48 17.10 -2.50
C PRO A 43 -0.44 15.88 -2.33
N ARG A 44 -0.70 15.17 -3.42
CA ARG A 44 -1.58 13.99 -3.51
C ARG A 44 -0.96 12.90 -4.41
N MET A 45 -1.27 11.65 -4.08
CA MET A 45 -0.91 10.49 -4.89
C MET A 45 -1.57 10.53 -6.28
N THR A 46 -0.99 9.81 -7.23
CA THR A 46 -1.57 9.50 -8.54
C THR A 46 -1.80 8.01 -8.64
N ASN A 47 -0.82 7.25 -9.12
CA ASN A 47 -0.77 5.80 -9.08
C ASN A 47 0.44 5.40 -8.23
N THR A 48 0.21 4.81 -7.06
CA THR A 48 1.28 4.44 -6.13
C THR A 48 1.45 2.93 -6.16
N TYR A 49 2.64 2.46 -6.54
CA TYR A 49 2.87 1.03 -6.70
C TYR A 49 4.29 0.61 -6.34
N MET A 50 4.44 -0.68 -6.00
CA MET A 50 5.72 -1.34 -5.79
C MET A 50 6.15 -2.05 -7.08
N LEU A 51 7.44 -1.95 -7.45
CA LEU A 51 7.99 -2.68 -8.59
C LEU A 51 8.02 -4.19 -8.34
N ALA A 52 7.95 -4.96 -9.42
CA ALA A 52 8.06 -6.41 -9.39
C ALA A 52 9.46 -6.85 -8.91
N GLY A 53 9.49 -7.89 -8.09
CA GLY A 53 10.69 -8.62 -7.70
C GLY A 53 10.86 -9.90 -8.52
N GLU A 54 11.53 -10.89 -7.93
CA GLU A 54 11.93 -12.12 -8.63
C GLU A 54 11.11 -13.36 -8.25
N SER A 55 10.40 -13.32 -7.12
CA SER A 55 9.69 -14.49 -6.60
C SER A 55 8.44 -14.80 -7.42
N SER A 56 8.09 -16.07 -7.59
CA SER A 56 6.76 -16.42 -8.10
C SER A 56 5.72 -16.34 -6.97
N PRO A 57 4.45 -15.98 -7.26
CA PRO A 57 3.38 -15.98 -6.24
C PRO A 57 3.23 -17.32 -5.52
N GLU A 58 3.39 -18.42 -6.25
CA GLU A 58 3.31 -19.78 -5.72
C GLU A 58 4.44 -20.07 -4.73
N ALA A 59 5.66 -19.61 -5.04
CA ALA A 59 6.81 -19.74 -4.15
C ALA A 59 6.61 -18.94 -2.85
N ILE A 60 6.02 -17.74 -2.95
CA ILE A 60 5.68 -16.91 -1.79
C ILE A 60 4.69 -17.65 -0.88
N ILE A 61 3.58 -18.15 -1.44
CA ILE A 61 2.56 -18.88 -0.69
C ILE A 61 3.16 -20.16 -0.06
N ALA A 62 3.94 -20.92 -0.83
CA ALA A 62 4.58 -22.15 -0.36
C ALA A 62 5.55 -21.92 0.81
N SER A 63 6.14 -20.72 0.93
CA SER A 63 7.04 -20.36 2.02
C SER A 63 6.35 -20.17 3.38
N VAL A 64 5.02 -20.07 3.41
CA VAL A 64 4.26 -19.74 4.62
C VAL A 64 3.71 -21.00 5.27
N LYS A 65 4.22 -21.34 6.47
CA LYS A 65 3.76 -22.52 7.23
C LYS A 65 2.37 -22.32 7.83
N ASN A 66 2.11 -21.15 8.41
CA ASN A 66 0.80 -20.76 8.93
C ASN A 66 0.68 -19.24 8.77
N GLY A 67 -0.40 -18.76 8.15
CA GLY A 67 -0.58 -17.33 7.93
C GLY A 67 -1.88 -17.01 7.19
N LEU A 68 -1.95 -15.80 6.63
CA LEU A 68 -3.10 -15.29 5.92
C LEU A 68 -2.71 -14.91 4.49
N TYR A 69 -3.51 -15.35 3.52
CA TYR A 69 -3.48 -14.86 2.14
C TYR A 69 -4.65 -13.90 1.93
N ALA A 70 -4.38 -12.64 1.60
CA ALA A 70 -5.39 -11.60 1.40
C ALA A 70 -5.30 -11.03 -0.02
N PRO A 71 -6.00 -11.62 -1.01
CA PRO A 71 -5.94 -11.16 -2.40
C PRO A 71 -6.73 -9.87 -2.65
N ASN A 72 -7.64 -9.49 -1.75
CA ASN A 72 -8.51 -8.33 -1.96
C ASN A 72 -8.79 -7.56 -0.66
N PHE A 73 -8.85 -6.24 -0.79
CA PHE A 73 -9.03 -5.30 0.31
C PHE A 73 -10.19 -4.35 0.00
N GLY A 74 -10.85 -3.87 1.06
CA GLY A 74 -11.84 -2.81 0.95
C GLY A 74 -11.15 -1.45 0.97
N GLY A 75 -10.98 -0.90 2.17
CA GLY A 75 -10.32 0.38 2.39
C GLY A 75 -9.29 0.31 3.51
N GLY A 76 -8.71 1.46 3.81
CA GLY A 76 -7.80 1.62 4.94
C GLY A 76 -7.61 3.06 5.35
N GLN A 77 -6.93 3.23 6.46
CA GLN A 77 -6.63 4.52 7.04
C GLN A 77 -5.22 4.50 7.62
N VAL A 78 -4.58 5.66 7.63
CA VAL A 78 -3.27 5.85 8.23
C VAL A 78 -3.30 7.07 9.13
N ASP A 79 -2.73 6.94 10.32
CA ASP A 79 -2.29 8.06 11.13
C ASP A 79 -0.82 8.30 10.83
N ILE A 80 -0.56 9.34 10.05
CA ILE A 80 0.79 9.70 9.61
C ILE A 80 1.70 10.20 10.75
N THR A 81 1.12 10.58 11.90
CA THR A 81 1.89 11.09 13.05
C THR A 81 2.45 9.92 13.86
N SER A 82 1.60 8.94 14.17
CA SER A 82 2.04 7.74 14.89
C SER A 82 2.62 6.66 13.97
N GLY A 83 2.43 6.80 12.65
CA GLY A 83 2.85 5.82 11.65
C GLY A 83 1.97 4.58 11.59
N LYS A 84 0.86 4.54 12.34
CA LYS A 84 -0.05 3.39 12.37
C LYS A 84 -0.98 3.37 11.17
N PHE A 85 -1.16 2.21 10.56
CA PHE A 85 -2.12 2.01 9.49
C PHE A 85 -3.05 0.84 9.78
N VAL A 86 -4.21 0.87 9.14
CA VAL A 86 -5.18 -0.22 9.12
C VAL A 86 -5.67 -0.47 7.71
N PHE A 87 -5.83 -1.74 7.35
CA PHE A 87 -6.52 -2.17 6.12
C PHE A 87 -7.50 -3.30 6.44
N SER A 88 -8.68 -3.27 5.85
CA SER A 88 -9.67 -4.35 6.03
C SER A 88 -9.74 -5.23 4.80
N THR A 89 -9.51 -6.53 4.98
CA THR A 89 -9.60 -7.52 3.90
C THR A 89 -11.06 -7.68 3.45
N SER A 90 -11.32 -7.64 2.15
CA SER A 90 -12.62 -8.02 1.59
C SER A 90 -12.66 -9.52 1.24
N GLU A 91 -11.49 -10.11 0.99
CA GLU A 91 -11.29 -11.53 0.72
C GLU A 91 -10.00 -11.99 1.41
N ALA A 92 -10.07 -13.07 2.19
CA ALA A 92 -8.93 -13.61 2.89
C ALA A 92 -9.06 -15.12 3.13
N TYR A 93 -7.92 -15.81 3.16
CA TYR A 93 -7.81 -17.25 3.35
C TYR A 93 -6.67 -17.59 4.30
N LEU A 94 -6.78 -18.70 5.02
CA LEU A 94 -5.65 -19.27 5.73
C LEU A 94 -4.64 -19.87 4.74
N ILE A 95 -3.36 -19.74 5.08
CA ILE A 95 -2.29 -20.55 4.51
C ILE A 95 -1.89 -21.57 5.56
N GLU A 96 -1.97 -22.86 5.25
CA GLU A 96 -1.55 -23.97 6.11
C GLU A 96 -0.57 -24.86 5.35
N ASN A 97 0.65 -24.98 5.86
CA ASN A 97 1.76 -25.74 5.27
C ASN A 97 2.00 -25.41 3.79
N GLY A 98 2.08 -24.12 3.46
CA GLY A 98 2.37 -23.64 2.11
C GLY A 98 1.21 -23.74 1.13
N LYS A 99 -0.02 -23.95 1.61
CA LYS A 99 -1.22 -24.06 0.76
C LYS A 99 -2.32 -23.15 1.27
N ILE A 100 -3.01 -22.48 0.36
CA ILE A 100 -4.25 -21.76 0.65
C ILE A 100 -5.32 -22.80 0.99
N THR A 101 -5.99 -22.64 2.14
CA THR A 101 -6.97 -23.60 2.62
C THR A 101 -8.37 -22.99 2.77
N LYS A 102 -8.71 -22.49 3.96
CA LYS A 102 -10.06 -22.08 4.32
C LYS A 102 -10.23 -20.58 4.13
N PRO A 103 -11.36 -20.11 3.55
CA PRO A 103 -11.71 -18.71 3.60
C PRO A 103 -11.97 -18.30 5.05
N VAL A 104 -11.58 -17.08 5.41
CA VAL A 104 -11.89 -16.49 6.71
C VAL A 104 -12.72 -15.23 6.54
N LYS A 105 -13.47 -14.87 7.59
CA LYS A 105 -14.20 -13.60 7.59
C LYS A 105 -13.20 -12.44 7.53
N GLY A 106 -13.64 -11.33 6.92
CA GLY A 106 -12.83 -10.14 6.79
C GLY A 106 -12.19 -9.73 8.12
N ALA A 107 -10.88 -9.52 8.11
CA ALA A 107 -10.09 -9.08 9.25
C ALA A 107 -9.50 -7.70 8.99
N THR A 108 -9.32 -6.93 10.07
CA THR A 108 -8.58 -5.67 10.00
C THR A 108 -7.11 -5.95 10.30
N LEU A 109 -6.24 -5.70 9.32
CA LEU A 109 -4.80 -5.77 9.49
C LEU A 109 -4.30 -4.46 10.09
N ILE A 110 -3.45 -4.53 11.11
CA ILE A 110 -2.91 -3.35 11.81
C ILE A 110 -1.39 -3.46 11.88
N GLY A 111 -0.70 -2.36 11.64
CA GLY A 111 0.76 -2.29 11.75
C GLY A 111 1.29 -0.86 11.82
N SER A 112 2.59 -0.74 12.07
CA SER A 112 3.37 0.48 11.84
C SER A 112 3.90 0.48 10.41
N GLY A 113 3.75 1.58 9.68
CA GLY A 113 4.08 1.66 8.26
C GLY A 113 5.54 1.30 7.98
N ILE A 114 6.49 1.89 8.72
CA ILE A 114 7.92 1.63 8.53
C ILE A 114 8.24 0.17 8.88
N GLU A 115 7.77 -0.31 10.02
CA GLU A 115 8.05 -1.68 10.47
C GLU A 115 7.46 -2.71 9.51
N ALA A 116 6.22 -2.52 9.04
CA ALA A 116 5.57 -3.41 8.08
C ALA A 116 6.33 -3.46 6.75
N MET A 117 6.85 -2.33 6.26
CA MET A 117 7.69 -2.29 5.06
C MET A 117 9.03 -3.00 5.28
N GLN A 118 9.59 -2.95 6.49
CA GLN A 118 10.80 -3.71 6.85
C GLN A 118 10.53 -5.21 7.01
N GLN A 119 9.29 -5.63 7.25
CA GLN A 119 8.89 -7.04 7.28
C GLN A 119 8.68 -7.64 5.88
N VAL A 120 8.82 -6.86 4.80
CA VAL A 120 8.69 -7.38 3.44
C VAL A 120 9.90 -8.25 3.10
N SER A 121 9.70 -9.57 3.09
CA SER A 121 10.79 -10.56 2.89
C SER A 121 10.81 -11.18 1.50
N MET A 122 9.68 -11.13 0.77
CA MET A 122 9.57 -11.61 -0.61
C MET A 122 8.69 -10.68 -1.43
N VAL A 123 9.11 -10.42 -2.67
CA VAL A 123 8.39 -9.59 -3.64
C VAL A 123 8.23 -10.38 -4.95
N GLY A 124 6.99 -10.49 -5.40
CA GLY A 124 6.57 -11.28 -6.54
C GLY A 124 6.88 -10.62 -7.88
N ASN A 125 6.83 -11.42 -8.95
CA ASN A 125 7.08 -10.99 -10.33
C ASN A 125 5.79 -10.63 -11.11
N ASP A 126 4.67 -10.51 -10.42
CA ASP A 126 3.31 -10.46 -10.97
C ASP A 126 2.60 -9.10 -10.74
N LEU A 127 3.34 -7.99 -10.87
CA LEU A 127 2.82 -6.64 -10.66
C LEU A 127 1.56 -6.37 -11.48
N LYS A 128 0.49 -5.97 -10.78
CA LYS A 128 -0.75 -5.45 -11.37
C LYS A 128 -1.21 -4.22 -10.60
N LEU A 129 -1.83 -3.29 -11.32
CA LEU A 129 -2.56 -2.18 -10.72
C LEU A 129 -4.02 -2.58 -10.50
N ASP A 130 -4.71 -1.83 -9.64
CA ASP A 130 -6.13 -1.99 -9.41
C ASP A 130 -6.97 -1.72 -10.68
N LYS A 131 -8.26 -2.06 -10.61
CA LYS A 131 -9.19 -1.95 -11.76
C LYS A 131 -9.72 -0.52 -11.98
N GLY A 132 -9.10 0.50 -11.39
CA GLY A 132 -9.53 1.90 -11.47
C GLY A 132 -10.62 2.26 -10.46
N VAL A 133 -10.59 1.66 -9.26
CA VAL A 133 -11.62 1.82 -8.22
C VAL A 133 -11.17 2.71 -7.06
N GLY A 134 -9.88 3.09 -7.02
CA GLY A 134 -9.30 3.83 -5.90
C GLY A 134 -9.82 5.26 -5.76
N VAL A 135 -10.31 5.58 -4.56
CA VAL A 135 -10.65 6.94 -4.13
C VAL A 135 -9.85 7.28 -2.87
N CYS A 136 -9.07 8.35 -2.92
CA CYS A 136 -8.29 8.83 -1.78
C CYS A 136 -8.94 10.07 -1.18
N GLY A 137 -9.23 10.04 0.12
CA GLY A 137 -9.66 11.20 0.91
C GLY A 137 -8.49 11.84 1.67
N LYS A 138 -8.37 13.17 1.63
CA LYS A 138 -7.43 13.96 2.46
C LYS A 138 -7.98 15.37 2.66
N GLU A 139 -8.03 15.86 3.91
CA GLU A 139 -8.56 17.20 4.24
C GLU A 139 -9.94 17.46 3.60
N GLY A 140 -10.84 16.48 3.68
CA GLY A 140 -12.18 16.56 3.08
C GLY A 140 -12.23 16.41 1.55
N GLN A 141 -11.08 16.34 0.85
CA GLN A 141 -11.04 16.22 -0.61
C GLN A 141 -10.89 14.76 -1.09
N SER A 142 -11.77 14.34 -1.98
CA SER A 142 -11.76 13.03 -2.65
C SER A 142 -11.19 13.14 -4.06
N VAL A 143 -10.15 12.36 -4.37
CA VAL A 143 -9.56 12.32 -5.72
C VAL A 143 -9.36 10.87 -6.19
N PRO A 144 -9.52 10.58 -7.49
CA PRO A 144 -9.25 9.25 -8.03
C PRO A 144 -7.75 8.96 -7.96
N VAL A 145 -7.39 7.76 -7.50
CA VAL A 145 -6.02 7.27 -7.38
C VAL A 145 -5.94 5.83 -7.83
N GLY A 146 -4.75 5.39 -8.24
CA GLY A 146 -4.44 3.99 -8.47
C GLY A 146 -3.49 3.44 -7.41
N VAL A 147 -3.61 2.15 -7.15
CA VAL A 147 -2.66 1.38 -6.32
C VAL A 147 -2.21 0.12 -7.05
N GLY A 148 -1.00 -0.35 -6.78
CA GLY A 148 -0.51 -1.57 -7.40
C GLY A 148 0.62 -2.21 -6.62
N GLN A 149 0.72 -3.51 -6.69
CA GLN A 149 1.83 -4.27 -6.15
C GLN A 149 1.84 -5.65 -6.79
N PRO A 150 2.99 -6.33 -6.84
CA PRO A 150 3.00 -7.77 -7.01
C PRO A 150 2.47 -8.47 -5.74
N THR A 151 2.33 -9.79 -5.81
CA THR A 151 2.22 -10.62 -4.61
C THR A 151 3.44 -10.36 -3.73
N LEU A 152 3.26 -10.16 -2.43
CA LEU A 152 4.37 -9.92 -1.52
C LEU A 152 4.11 -10.60 -0.17
N LYS A 153 5.18 -10.81 0.59
CA LYS A 153 5.13 -11.42 1.93
C LYS A 153 5.58 -10.44 2.98
N LEU A 154 4.72 -10.21 3.98
CA LEU A 154 5.14 -9.65 5.27
C LEU A 154 5.39 -10.83 6.22
N ASP A 155 6.57 -10.88 6.83
CA ASP A 155 6.90 -11.92 7.81
C ASP A 155 6.06 -11.78 9.10
N SER A 156 5.61 -10.56 9.42
CA SER A 156 4.76 -10.31 10.57
C SER A 156 3.79 -9.15 10.33
N ILE A 157 2.52 -9.33 10.71
CA ILE A 157 1.50 -8.29 10.80
C ILE A 157 0.42 -8.70 11.79
N THR A 158 -0.21 -7.74 12.47
CA THR A 158 -1.31 -8.03 13.40
C THR A 158 -2.60 -8.25 12.61
N VAL A 159 -3.26 -9.39 12.83
CA VAL A 159 -4.55 -9.73 12.19
C VAL A 159 -5.68 -9.59 13.22
N GLY A 160 -6.52 -8.58 13.06
CA GLY A 160 -7.70 -8.34 13.89
C GLY A 160 -8.90 -9.18 13.43
N GLY A 161 -8.91 -10.46 13.81
CA GLY A 161 -10.01 -11.39 13.57
C GLY A 161 -10.41 -12.16 14.84
N THR A 162 -11.60 -12.74 14.83
CA THR A 162 -12.04 -13.73 15.84
C THR A 162 -11.96 -15.11 15.22
N ALA A 163 -11.33 -16.07 15.92
CA ALA A 163 -11.10 -17.44 15.46
C ALA A 163 -12.39 -18.20 15.10
#